data_AF-A0A7X9F6T2-F1
#
_entry.id   AF-A0A7X9F6T2-F1
#
_cell.length_a   1.000
_cell.length_b   1.000
_cell.length_c   1.000
_cell.angle_alpha   90.00
_cell.angle_beta   90.00
_cell.angle_gamma   90.00
#
_symmetry.space_group_name_H-M   'P 1'
#
loop_
_entity.id
_entity.type
_entity.pdbx_description
1 polymer ?
#
loop_
_entity_poly.entity_id
_entity_poly.type
_entity_poly.pdbx_seq_one_letter_code
_entity_poly.pdbx_strand_id
1 'polypeptide(L)'
;NAYVRDFHPSFLKSVILIGLNTPIRIGAAVVLPGDLVMSEGGGVLFIPAHMAEKVILTAEFVSIRDKFSHERLKQGKYNAGQIDSQWTSEIIEDFMKWLGQHPELQQLTRSQVDEFMKKRTW
;
A
#
# COMPACT_ATOMS: atom_id res chain seq x y z
N ASN A 1 3.50 -11.43 19.28
CA ASN A 1 2.65 -11.85 18.15
C ASN A 1 3.47 -12.70 17.20
N ALA A 2 2.96 -13.86 16.77
CA ALA A 2 3.60 -14.73 15.80
C ALA A 2 2.60 -15.04 14.68
N TYR A 3 3.05 -15.00 13.43
CA TYR A 3 2.26 -15.43 12.27
C TYR A 3 2.66 -16.85 11.91
N VAL A 4 1.76 -17.79 12.18
CA VAL A 4 1.96 -19.21 11.93
C VAL A 4 0.78 -19.74 11.12
N ARG A 5 0.98 -20.85 10.41
CA ARG A 5 -0.12 -21.49 9.68
C ARG A 5 -1.11 -22.18 10.61
N ASP A 6 -0.59 -22.76 11.69
CA ASP A 6 -1.39 -23.46 12.69
C ASP A 6 -0.57 -23.63 13.98
N PHE A 7 -1.24 -24.02 15.06
CA PHE A 7 -0.64 -24.36 16.33
C PHE A 7 -0.78 -25.86 16.58
N HIS A 8 0.35 -26.54 16.76
CA HIS A 8 0.37 -27.92 17.19
C HIS A 8 1.16 -28.03 18.51
N PRO A 9 0.60 -28.63 19.58
CA PRO A 9 1.19 -28.58 20.92
C PRO A 9 2.40 -29.51 21.12
N SER A 10 2.80 -30.27 20.09
CA SER A 10 4.00 -31.11 20.17
C SER A 10 5.28 -30.31 20.02
N PHE A 11 6.35 -30.74 20.67
CA PHE A 11 7.69 -30.22 20.37
C PHE A 11 8.14 -30.62 18.97
N LEU A 12 8.98 -29.77 18.39
CA LEU A 12 9.45 -29.89 17.01
C LEU A 12 10.50 -31.01 16.92
N LYS A 13 10.21 -32.06 16.15
CA LYS A 13 11.08 -33.23 15.93
C LYS A 13 11.42 -33.35 14.45
N SER A 14 12.54 -33.98 14.15
CA SER A 14 12.91 -34.38 12.77
C SER A 14 13.05 -33.22 11.77
N VAL A 15 13.55 -32.07 12.20
CA VAL A 15 13.98 -30.99 11.30
C VAL A 15 15.44 -30.65 11.53
N ILE A 16 16.06 -30.04 10.52
CA ILE A 16 17.45 -29.58 10.56
C ILE A 16 17.51 -28.21 9.87
N LEU A 17 18.36 -27.32 10.38
CA LEU A 17 18.59 -26.02 9.74
C LEU A 17 19.39 -26.23 8.45
N ILE A 18 18.82 -25.82 7.32
CA ILE A 18 19.45 -25.96 5.99
C ILE A 18 20.15 -24.68 5.51
N GLY A 19 19.85 -23.53 6.10
CA GLY A 19 20.45 -22.25 5.71
C GLY A 19 19.91 -21.08 6.54
N LEU A 20 20.71 -20.03 6.63
CA LEU A 20 20.37 -18.74 7.25
C LEU A 20 20.65 -17.64 6.23
N ASN A 21 19.76 -16.65 6.13
CA ASN A 21 19.84 -15.59 5.10
C ASN A 21 19.96 -16.16 3.68
N THR A 22 19.16 -17.19 3.38
CA THR A 22 19.05 -17.78 2.04
C THR A 22 17.65 -17.54 1.48
N PRO A 23 17.47 -17.49 0.15
CA PRO A 23 16.16 -17.44 -0.47
C PRO A 23 15.27 -18.58 0.04
N ILE A 24 14.03 -18.27 0.40
CA ILE A 24 13.07 -19.26 0.89
C ILE A 24 11.71 -19.07 0.23
N ARG A 25 11.00 -20.18 0.01
CA ARG A 25 9.62 -20.17 -0.49
C ARG A 25 8.65 -20.43 0.65
N ILE A 26 7.73 -19.49 0.90
CA ILE A 26 6.65 -19.63 1.89
C ILE A 26 5.32 -19.66 1.13
N GLY A 27 4.76 -20.87 0.96
CA GLY A 27 3.54 -21.06 0.18
C GLY A 27 3.78 -20.75 -1.30
N ALA A 28 3.08 -19.76 -1.84
CA ALA A 28 3.28 -19.27 -3.21
C ALA A 28 4.33 -18.13 -3.31
N ALA A 29 4.73 -17.53 -2.19
CA ALA A 29 5.66 -16.41 -2.18
C ALA A 29 7.13 -16.88 -2.15
N VAL A 30 7.99 -16.20 -2.91
CA VAL A 30 9.44 -16.30 -2.81
C VAL A 30 9.92 -15.09 -2.01
N VAL A 31 10.73 -15.33 -0.99
CA VAL A 31 11.26 -14.31 -0.09
C VAL A 31 12.78 -14.34 -0.16
N LEU A 32 13.37 -13.18 -0.41
CA LEU A 32 14.81 -12.99 -0.43
C LEU A 32 15.27 -12.27 0.85
N PRO A 33 16.51 -12.51 1.30
CA PRO A 33 17.11 -11.72 2.37
C PRO A 33 17.10 -10.23 2.00
N GLY A 34 16.56 -9.40 2.88
CA GLY A 34 16.44 -7.95 2.69
C GLY A 34 15.08 -7.47 2.19
N ASP A 35 14.17 -8.38 1.81
CA ASP A 35 12.78 -8.01 1.50
C ASP A 35 12.09 -7.41 2.73
N LEU A 36 11.26 -6.39 2.51
CA LEU A 36 10.47 -5.79 3.57
C LEU A 36 9.27 -6.70 3.89
N VAL A 37 9.12 -7.03 5.17
CA VAL A 37 8.01 -7.86 5.66
C VAL A 37 7.03 -6.98 6.41
N MET A 38 5.81 -6.90 5.91
CA MET A 38 4.70 -6.21 6.56
C MET A 38 3.65 -7.24 6.99
N SER A 39 3.09 -7.05 8.19
CA SER A 39 2.08 -7.95 8.72
C SER A 39 0.93 -7.15 9.31
N GLU A 40 -0.29 -7.55 8.99
CA GLU A 40 -1.52 -7.02 9.57
C GLU A 40 -2.44 -8.22 9.87
N GLY A 41 -3.50 -8.06 10.67
CA GLY A 41 -4.33 -9.16 11.19
C GLY A 41 -4.85 -10.18 10.15
N GLY A 42 -4.81 -9.86 8.85
CA GLY A 42 -5.14 -10.77 7.74
C GLY A 42 -3.98 -11.59 7.14
N GLY A 43 -2.73 -11.37 7.53
CA GLY A 43 -1.59 -12.16 7.01
C GLY A 43 -0.26 -11.41 6.94
N VAL A 44 0.62 -11.90 6.05
CA VAL A 44 1.98 -11.38 5.84
C VAL A 44 2.18 -11.05 4.37
N LEU A 45 2.64 -9.83 4.10
CA LEU A 45 3.02 -9.33 2.78
C LEU A 45 4.55 -9.18 2.70
N PHE A 46 5.12 -9.68 1.62
CA PHE A 46 6.55 -9.54 1.31
C PHE A 46 6.72 -8.56 0.15
N ILE A 47 7.53 -7.52 0.34
CA ILE A 47 7.83 -6.50 -0.65
C ILE A 47 9.30 -6.64 -1.07
N PRO A 48 9.59 -6.89 -2.36
CA PRO A 48 10.95 -6.99 -2.85
C PRO A 48 11.77 -5.74 -2.50
N ALA A 49 12.98 -5.92 -1.96
CA ALA A 49 13.80 -4.81 -1.48
C ALA A 49 13.97 -3.67 -2.50
N HIS A 50 14.24 -4.03 -3.76
CA HIS A 50 14.43 -3.09 -4.86
C HIS A 50 13.15 -2.36 -5.31
N MET A 51 11.98 -2.81 -4.87
CA MET A 51 10.68 -2.17 -5.15
C MET A 51 10.13 -1.42 -3.95
N ALA A 52 10.75 -1.52 -2.77
CA ALA A 52 10.21 -1.00 -1.53
C ALA A 52 9.87 0.50 -1.62
N GLU A 53 10.79 1.32 -2.13
CA GLU A 53 10.59 2.75 -2.31
C GLU A 53 9.36 3.05 -3.17
N LYS A 54 9.27 2.42 -4.35
CA LYS A 54 8.14 2.62 -5.27
C LYS A 54 6.81 2.23 -4.63
N VAL A 55 6.78 1.09 -3.92
CA VAL A 55 5.56 0.58 -3.27
C VAL A 55 5.12 1.52 -2.15
N ILE A 56 6.05 1.96 -1.31
CA ILE A 56 5.76 2.87 -0.18
C ILE A 56 5.23 4.20 -0.69
N LEU A 57 5.91 4.85 -1.64
CA LEU A 57 5.47 6.13 -2.22
C LEU A 57 4.09 6.02 -2.86
N THR A 58 3.81 4.90 -3.54
CA THR A 58 2.49 4.65 -4.13
C THR A 58 1.42 4.45 -3.05
N ALA A 59 1.74 3.72 -1.97
CA ALA A 59 0.82 3.47 -0.87
C ALA A 59 0.46 4.76 -0.11
N GLU A 60 1.44 5.64 0.12
CA GLU A 60 1.21 6.96 0.72
C GLU A 60 0.26 7.80 -0.12
N PHE A 61 0.50 7.87 -1.44
CA PHE A 61 -0.39 8.57 -2.37
C PHE A 61 -1.82 8.02 -2.34
N VAL A 62 -1.98 6.68 -2.41
CA VAL A 62 -3.29 6.02 -2.36
C VAL A 62 -4.01 6.34 -1.06
N SER A 63 -3.31 6.29 0.08
CA SER A 63 -3.89 6.61 1.40
C SER A 63 -4.42 8.04 1.47
N ILE A 64 -3.66 9.02 0.97
CA ILE A 64 -4.08 10.43 0.94
C ILE A 64 -5.30 10.62 0.03
N ARG A 65 -5.27 10.02 -1.16
CA ARG A 65 -6.38 10.05 -2.12
C ARG A 65 -7.66 9.44 -1.54
N ASP A 66 -7.54 8.31 -0.85
CA ASP A 66 -8.68 7.61 -0.27
C ASP A 66 -9.32 8.44 0.86
N LYS A 67 -8.51 9.15 1.66
CA LYS A 67 -9.02 10.13 2.65
C LYS A 67 -9.85 11.24 1.98
N PHE A 68 -9.32 11.85 0.93
CA PHE A 68 -10.04 12.87 0.15
C PHE A 68 -11.36 12.32 -0.41
N SER A 69 -11.29 11.15 -1.03
CA SER A 69 -12.42 10.47 -1.66
C SER A 69 -13.53 10.21 -0.64
N HIS A 70 -13.17 9.66 0.53
CA HIS A 70 -14.10 9.40 1.62
C HIS A 70 -14.75 10.67 2.16
N GLU A 71 -13.98 11.75 2.31
CA GLU A 71 -14.51 13.02 2.80
C GLU A 71 -15.50 13.64 1.80
N ARG A 72 -15.15 13.67 0.51
CA ARG A 72 -16.03 14.23 -0.53
C ARG A 72 -17.30 13.42 -0.73
N LEU A 73 -17.23 12.10 -0.61
CA LEU A 73 -18.41 11.23 -0.60
C LEU A 73 -19.33 11.54 0.59
N LYS A 74 -18.77 11.72 1.80
CA LYS A 74 -19.56 12.12 2.98
C LYS A 74 -20.22 13.50 2.84
N GLN A 75 -19.56 14.42 2.16
CA GLN A 75 -20.10 15.76 1.87
C GLN A 75 -21.12 15.77 0.72
N GLY A 76 -21.28 14.65 0.00
CA GLY A 76 -22.19 14.56 -1.15
C GLY A 76 -21.74 15.37 -2.37
N LYS A 77 -20.47 15.82 -2.41
CA LYS A 77 -19.94 16.66 -3.49
C LYS A 77 -19.77 15.88 -4.80
N TYR A 78 -19.39 14.61 -4.70
CA TYR A 78 -19.24 13.69 -5.82
C TYR A 78 -19.97 12.38 -5.52
N ASN A 79 -20.36 11.66 -6.56
CA ASN A 79 -20.84 10.29 -6.43
C ASN A 79 -19.68 9.28 -6.51
N ALA A 80 -19.94 8.03 -6.09
CA ALA A 80 -18.92 6.97 -6.10
C ALA A 80 -18.32 6.74 -7.51
N GLY A 81 -19.18 6.73 -8.55
CA GLY A 81 -18.73 6.55 -9.93
C GLY A 81 -17.75 7.63 -10.41
N GLN A 82 -17.95 8.89 -10.02
CA GLN A 82 -17.06 10.01 -10.37
C GLN A 82 -15.69 9.91 -9.68
N ILE A 83 -15.67 9.47 -8.42
CA ILE A 83 -14.44 9.39 -7.61
C ILE A 83 -13.62 8.12 -7.91
N ASP A 84 -14.29 7.03 -8.30
CA ASP A 84 -13.63 5.77 -8.67
C ASP A 84 -13.08 5.78 -10.12
N SER A 85 -13.63 6.66 -10.97
CA SER A 85 -13.20 6.84 -12.36
C SER A 85 -11.94 7.69 -12.50
N GLN A 86 -11.46 7.87 -13.73
CA GLN A 86 -10.41 8.84 -14.02
C GLN A 86 -10.87 10.25 -13.61
N TRP A 87 -10.10 10.89 -12.73
CA TRP A 87 -10.45 12.21 -12.23
C TRP A 87 -10.37 13.27 -13.33
N THR A 88 -11.42 14.08 -13.42
CA THR A 88 -11.43 15.26 -14.28
C THR A 88 -10.54 16.36 -13.68
N SER A 89 -10.20 17.37 -14.49
CA SER A 89 -9.43 18.54 -14.05
C SER A 89 -10.06 19.22 -12.82
N GLU A 90 -11.40 19.24 -12.73
CA GLU A 90 -12.13 19.81 -11.60
C GLU A 90 -11.87 19.05 -10.29
N ILE A 91 -11.85 17.72 -10.33
CA ILE A 91 -11.57 16.88 -9.15
C ILE A 91 -10.11 17.05 -8.72
N ILE A 92 -9.18 17.16 -9.69
CA ILE A 92 -7.76 17.41 -9.40
C ILE A 92 -7.57 18.76 -8.70
N GLU A 93 -8.22 19.82 -9.17
CA GLU A 93 -8.15 21.14 -8.55
C GLU A 93 -8.74 21.13 -7.14
N ASP A 94 -9.85 20.42 -6.95
CA ASP A 94 -10.45 20.24 -5.63
C ASP A 94 -9.55 19.46 -4.67
N PHE A 95 -8.88 18.41 -5.16
CA PHE A 95 -7.91 17.65 -4.40
C PHE A 95 -6.72 18.51 -3.96
N MET A 96 -6.18 19.35 -4.86
CA MET A 96 -5.09 20.27 -4.52
C MET A 96 -5.53 21.32 -3.48
N LYS A 97 -6.76 21.84 -3.60
CA LYS A 97 -7.31 22.77 -2.62
C LYS A 97 -7.50 22.10 -1.25
N TRP A 98 -7.98 20.87 -1.25
CA TRP A 98 -8.14 20.06 -0.05
C TRP A 98 -6.78 19.75 0.61
N LEU A 99 -5.76 19.36 -0.17
CA LEU A 99 -4.39 19.16 0.33
C LEU A 99 -3.84 20.41 1.03
N GLY A 100 -4.11 21.61 0.50
CA GLY A 100 -3.71 22.86 1.14
C GLY A 100 -4.36 23.14 2.49
N GLN A 101 -5.49 22.49 2.80
CA GLN A 101 -6.20 22.58 4.08
C GLN A 101 -5.69 21.56 5.10
N HIS A 102 -4.89 20.58 4.66
CA HIS A 102 -4.35 19.48 5.47
C HIS A 102 -2.80 19.50 5.47
N PRO A 103 -2.16 20.52 6.07
CA PRO A 103 -0.70 20.65 6.09
C PRO A 103 0.01 19.50 6.84
N GLU A 104 -0.72 18.71 7.63
CA GLU A 104 -0.23 17.50 8.30
C GLU A 104 0.02 16.34 7.32
N LEU A 105 -0.59 16.36 6.15
CA LEU A 105 -0.33 15.39 5.08
C LEU A 105 0.87 15.86 4.27
N GLN A 106 1.76 14.95 3.90
CA GLN A 106 2.90 15.28 3.03
C GLN A 106 2.40 16.02 1.78
N GLN A 107 2.95 17.22 1.55
CA GLN A 107 2.56 18.05 0.43
C GLN A 107 3.12 17.50 -0.86
N LEU A 108 2.27 16.81 -1.62
CA LEU A 108 2.57 16.41 -2.99
C LEU A 108 2.51 17.64 -3.89
N THR A 109 3.48 17.76 -4.78
CA THR A 109 3.43 18.78 -5.84
C THR A 109 2.41 18.38 -6.91
N ARG A 110 1.80 19.38 -7.58
CA ARG A 110 0.85 19.13 -8.68
C ARG A 110 1.43 18.22 -9.77
N SER A 111 2.71 18.41 -10.10
CA SER A 111 3.43 17.58 -11.07
C SER A 111 3.48 16.10 -10.65
N GLN A 112 3.69 15.82 -9.36
CA GLN A 112 3.70 14.45 -8.85
C GLN A 112 2.30 13.83 -8.94
N VAL A 113 1.26 14.58 -8.55
CA VAL A 113 -0.13 14.11 -8.66
C VAL A 113 -0.46 13.76 -10.11
N ASP A 114 -0.15 14.64 -11.06
CA ASP A 114 -0.43 14.40 -12.49
C ASP A 114 0.33 13.18 -13.03
N GLU A 115 1.59 12.98 -12.61
CA GLU A 115 2.38 11.82 -13.01
C GLU A 115 1.81 10.51 -12.44
N PHE A 116 1.38 10.51 -11.17
CA PHE A 116 0.72 9.36 -10.55
C PHE A 116 -0.60 9.03 -11.23
N MET A 117 -1.39 10.04 -11.60
CA MET A 117 -2.68 9.83 -12.26
C MET A 117 -2.54 9.32 -13.71
N LYS A 118 -1.46 9.66 -14.42
CA LYS A 118 -1.17 9.14 -15.77
C LYS A 118 -0.75 7.67 -15.79
N LYS A 119 -0.10 7.17 -14.74
CA LYS A 119 0.43 5.80 -14.70
C LYS A 119 -0.62 4.72 -14.42
N ARG A 120 -1.89 5.09 -14.19
CA ARG A 120 -2.97 4.14 -13.88
C ARG A 120 -3.60 3.59 -15.15
N THR A 121 -3.53 2.28 -15.35
CA THR A 121 -4.39 1.53 -16.27
C THR A 121 -5.68 1.16 -15.55
N TRP A 122 -6.81 1.59 -16.09
CA TRP A 122 -8.18 1.27 -15.65
C TRP A 122 -8.64 -0.08 -16.19
#